data_AF-A0A1V9YZT3-F1
#
_entry.id   AF-A0A1V9YZT3-F1
#
_cell.length_a   1.000
_cell.length_b   1.000
_cell.length_c   1.000
_cell.angle_alpha   90.00
_cell.angle_beta   90.00
_cell.angle_gamma   90.00
#
_symmetry.space_group_name_H-M   'P 1'
#
loop_
_entity.id
_entity.type
_entity.pdbx_description
1 polymer ?
#
loop_
_entity_poly.entity_id
_entity_poly.type
_entity_poly.pdbx_seq_one_letter_code
_entity_poly.pdbx_strand_id
1 'polypeptide(L)'
;MSPEELTFTLVLLSLYVVPATFFVLRRLVKDPRGCWTKFFVLHLLCLIVSLVIVYEIYIVIAASGQPTFDPYEILGVREYSTKKTVRKAYRALSKKFHPDKQLADPLAAAKFAIIAKAYEALTDPAGIANFKKYGHPDGASFHFVDFKAVSGETGLAIIALVYGGIALVGIAMAMLSGDKYKPEMHMENVERLMSGWHDKMSAFDILHRCVREVKQPLAEKASGDCCGGGGSLYELDSEVVAFLDLLESKQVISTLEHRDISRVEQDHVKRDLVALYYFLNERKARELELTVPCALHARVTDVVMQLPYLIEVFIEFSIKVAADKKTDATTVVTALRLLPALAQGSLTVDAGAISAQRQRLTTGGKVPALTLSDLALRVDDETDIYPKDWVTLHLRLTREHVAEGAKASLAGTLYDKKSKGHVYRNDHAWVVLQNAETHHLLGAWKIDDLSQNVTDALGFWAPPITGDILIDVRVLSTVYIDTEAHETLKMRVVSPNAVLREVTSDDE
;
A
#
# COMPACT_ATOMS: atom_id res chain seq x y z
N MET A 1 44.48 -17.27 8.10
CA MET A 1 43.89 -16.30 9.03
C MET A 1 44.30 -16.67 10.44
N SER A 2 44.61 -15.68 11.27
CA SER A 2 44.77 -15.92 12.70
C SER A 2 43.44 -16.40 13.31
N PRO A 3 43.45 -17.09 14.47
CA PRO A 3 42.21 -17.47 15.17
C PRO A 3 41.28 -16.27 15.48
N GLU A 4 41.88 -15.09 15.70
CA GLU A 4 41.17 -13.83 15.92
C GLU A 4 40.49 -13.30 14.64
N GLU A 5 41.15 -13.42 13.49
CA GLU A 5 40.55 -13.09 12.20
C GLU A 5 39.39 -14.04 11.85
N LEU A 6 39.54 -15.34 12.15
CA LEU A 6 38.50 -16.35 11.89
C LEU A 6 37.24 -16.11 12.72
N THR A 7 37.42 -15.75 14.00
CA THR A 7 36.30 -15.39 14.89
C THR A 7 35.63 -14.09 14.48
N PHE A 8 36.39 -13.08 14.04
CA PHE A 8 35.83 -11.84 13.48
C PHE A 8 35.01 -12.08 12.20
N THR A 9 35.52 -12.89 11.27
CA THR A 9 34.78 -13.26 10.06
C THR A 9 33.53 -14.08 10.36
N LEU A 10 33.57 -14.95 11.36
CA LEU A 10 32.39 -15.71 11.83
C LEU A 10 31.30 -14.78 12.35
N VAL A 11 31.66 -13.76 13.15
CA VAL A 11 30.70 -12.76 13.65
C VAL A 11 30.08 -11.97 12.50
N LEU A 12 30.89 -11.44 11.57
CA LEU A 12 30.39 -10.73 10.40
C LEU A 12 29.48 -11.59 9.52
N LEU A 13 29.79 -12.87 9.36
CA LEU A 13 28.99 -13.78 8.55
C LEU A 13 27.67 -14.15 9.25
N SER A 14 27.68 -14.29 10.58
CA SER A 14 26.47 -14.55 11.37
C SER A 14 25.44 -13.42 11.29
N LEU A 15 25.91 -12.17 11.13
CA LEU A 15 25.10 -10.97 10.95
C LEU A 15 24.30 -10.95 9.63
N TYR A 16 24.73 -11.74 8.63
CA TYR A 16 23.98 -11.98 7.39
C TYR A 16 23.14 -13.27 7.47
N VAL A 17 23.74 -14.37 7.95
CA VAL A 17 23.12 -15.70 7.95
C VAL A 17 21.86 -15.76 8.82
N VAL A 18 21.86 -15.16 10.01
CA VAL A 18 20.72 -15.24 10.94
C VAL A 18 19.48 -14.50 10.41
N PRO A 19 19.57 -13.24 9.93
CA PRO A 19 18.41 -12.59 9.29
C PRO A 19 17.99 -13.26 7.97
N ALA A 20 18.95 -13.69 7.16
CA ALA A 20 18.66 -14.31 5.86
C ALA A 20 17.93 -15.66 6.00
N THR A 21 18.30 -16.48 6.99
CA THR A 21 17.57 -17.73 7.30
C THR A 21 16.13 -17.46 7.72
N PHE A 22 15.89 -16.46 8.59
CA PHE A 22 14.53 -16.10 9.01
C PHE A 22 13.69 -15.57 7.84
N PHE A 23 14.28 -14.75 6.96
CA PHE A 23 13.63 -14.26 5.75
C PHE A 23 13.23 -15.41 4.80
N VAL A 24 14.16 -16.34 4.55
CA VAL A 24 13.91 -17.52 3.69
C VAL A 24 12.81 -18.40 4.31
N LEU A 25 12.87 -18.70 5.61
CA LEU A 25 11.85 -19.48 6.31
C LEU A 25 10.47 -18.81 6.27
N ARG A 26 10.40 -17.52 6.59
CA ARG A 26 9.13 -16.75 6.53
C ARG A 26 8.55 -16.76 5.13
N ARG A 27 9.39 -16.64 4.10
CA ARG A 27 8.97 -16.64 2.70
C ARG A 27 8.51 -18.01 2.24
N LEU A 28 9.20 -19.09 2.62
CA LEU A 28 8.76 -20.47 2.38
C LEU A 28 7.39 -20.75 3.02
N VAL A 29 7.13 -20.22 4.22
CA VAL A 29 5.85 -20.42 4.93
C VAL A 29 4.71 -19.56 4.37
N LYS A 30 4.97 -18.28 4.05
CA LYS A 30 3.92 -17.33 3.65
C LYS A 30 3.67 -17.26 2.15
N ASP A 31 4.70 -17.48 1.33
CA ASP A 31 4.62 -17.38 -0.13
C ASP A 31 5.56 -18.42 -0.80
N PRO A 32 5.21 -19.72 -0.74
CA PRO A 32 6.01 -20.79 -1.33
C PRO A 32 6.18 -20.67 -2.85
N ARG A 33 5.32 -19.90 -3.55
CA ARG A 33 5.40 -19.71 -5.02
C ARG A 33 6.39 -18.63 -5.41
N GLY A 34 6.55 -17.58 -4.59
CA GLY A 34 7.56 -16.54 -4.77
C GLY A 34 9.01 -17.00 -4.57
N CYS A 35 9.22 -18.27 -4.21
CA CYS A 35 10.52 -18.91 -3.99
C CYS A 35 11.26 -19.28 -5.29
N TRP A 36 10.60 -19.20 -6.44
CA TRP A 36 11.23 -19.51 -7.75
C TRP A 36 11.61 -18.26 -8.57
N THR A 37 11.52 -17.09 -7.96
CA THR A 37 12.01 -15.85 -8.58
C THR A 37 13.54 -15.86 -8.67
N LYS A 38 14.11 -15.36 -9.79
CA LYS A 38 15.57 -15.33 -10.01
C LYS A 38 16.34 -14.72 -8.83
N PHE A 39 15.77 -13.67 -8.22
CA PHE A 39 16.32 -13.00 -7.04
C PHE A 39 16.29 -13.87 -5.77
N PHE A 40 15.21 -14.63 -5.54
CA PHE A 40 15.13 -15.52 -4.39
C PHE A 40 16.07 -16.71 -4.54
N VAL A 41 16.19 -17.29 -5.74
CA VAL A 41 17.13 -18.37 -6.02
C VAL A 41 18.57 -17.92 -5.78
N LEU A 42 18.93 -16.71 -6.26
CA LEU A 42 20.24 -16.12 -5.99
C LEU A 42 20.48 -15.92 -4.48
N HIS A 43 19.51 -15.36 -3.76
CA HIS A 43 19.61 -15.17 -2.31
C HIS A 43 19.76 -16.49 -1.55
N LEU A 44 19.02 -17.54 -1.95
CA LEU A 44 19.12 -18.88 -1.38
C LEU A 44 20.50 -19.49 -1.63
N LEU A 45 21.06 -19.34 -2.83
CA LEU A 45 22.42 -19.77 -3.15
C LEU A 45 23.47 -19.04 -2.29
N CYS A 46 23.37 -17.71 -2.16
CA CYS A 46 24.25 -16.93 -1.30
C CYS A 46 24.17 -17.36 0.16
N LEU A 47 22.97 -17.70 0.66
CA LEU A 47 22.78 -18.21 2.01
C LEU A 47 23.43 -19.59 2.18
N ILE A 48 23.27 -20.51 1.23
CA ILE A 48 23.89 -21.84 1.27
C ILE A 48 25.42 -21.72 1.28
N VAL A 49 25.99 -20.90 0.39
CA VAL A 49 27.45 -20.66 0.35
C VAL A 49 27.93 -20.08 1.68
N SER A 50 27.20 -19.14 2.26
CA SER A 50 27.55 -18.54 3.56
C SER A 50 27.52 -19.58 4.69
N LEU A 51 26.53 -20.48 4.70
CA LEU A 51 26.46 -21.57 5.69
C LEU A 51 27.60 -22.57 5.55
N VAL A 52 28.03 -22.89 4.32
CA VAL A 52 29.21 -23.73 4.07
C VAL A 52 30.48 -23.07 4.61
N ILE A 53 30.67 -21.77 4.37
CA ILE A 53 31.82 -21.03 4.90
C ILE A 53 31.82 -21.01 6.43
N VAL A 54 30.66 -20.80 7.08
CA VAL A 54 30.53 -20.90 8.54
C VAL A 54 30.97 -22.28 9.05
N TYR A 55 30.53 -23.34 8.37
CA TYR A 55 30.84 -24.72 8.75
C TYR A 55 32.34 -25.04 8.63
N GLU A 56 32.97 -24.61 7.54
CA GLU A 56 34.42 -24.77 7.35
C GLU A 56 35.23 -24.01 8.41
N ILE A 57 34.85 -22.76 8.70
CA ILE A 57 35.47 -21.96 9.77
C ILE A 57 35.30 -22.66 11.13
N TYR A 58 34.12 -23.20 11.42
CA TYR A 58 33.84 -23.95 12.64
C TYR A 58 34.77 -25.16 12.79
N ILE A 59 34.95 -25.96 11.73
CA ILE A 59 35.86 -27.11 11.75
C ILE A 59 37.29 -26.67 12.02
N VAL A 60 37.76 -25.60 11.37
CA VAL A 60 39.13 -25.08 11.54
C VAL A 60 39.35 -24.60 12.97
N ILE A 61 38.39 -23.87 13.56
CA ILE A 61 38.46 -23.42 14.96
C ILE A 61 38.49 -24.64 15.90
N ALA A 62 37.62 -25.63 15.68
CA ALA A 62 37.56 -26.84 16.48
C ALA A 62 38.85 -27.67 16.41
N ALA A 63 39.50 -27.72 15.25
CA ALA A 63 40.76 -28.43 15.03
C ALA A 63 41.98 -27.65 15.59
N SER A 64 41.89 -26.32 15.70
CA SER A 64 43.01 -25.45 16.06
C SER A 64 43.46 -25.48 17.53
N GLY A 65 42.94 -26.40 18.37
CA GLY A 65 43.38 -26.70 19.74
C GLY A 65 44.14 -25.57 20.43
N GLN A 66 43.42 -24.62 21.03
CA GLN A 66 43.99 -23.41 21.64
C GLN A 66 45.23 -23.73 22.50
N PRO A 67 46.33 -22.96 22.40
CA PRO A 67 47.43 -23.11 23.34
C PRO A 67 46.91 -22.78 24.74
N THR A 68 46.87 -23.79 25.60
CA THR A 68 46.52 -23.63 27.01
C THR A 68 47.48 -22.62 27.64
N PHE A 69 46.96 -21.52 28.18
CA PHE A 69 47.74 -20.53 28.91
C PHE A 69 48.37 -21.20 30.15
N ASP A 70 49.64 -21.63 30.04
CA ASP A 70 50.39 -22.18 31.19
C ASP A 70 51.27 -21.09 31.83
N PRO A 71 50.87 -20.52 32.99
CA PRO A 71 51.63 -19.47 33.64
C PRO A 71 52.98 -19.96 34.19
N TYR A 72 53.17 -21.27 34.41
CA TYR A 72 54.44 -21.84 34.85
C TYR A 72 55.45 -21.88 33.70
N GLU A 73 55.00 -22.30 32.51
CA GLU A 73 55.81 -22.27 31.29
C GLU A 73 56.16 -20.84 30.89
N ILE A 74 55.18 -19.92 30.89
CA ILE A 74 55.37 -18.50 30.52
C ILE A 74 56.41 -17.81 31.42
N LEU A 75 56.39 -18.08 32.73
CA LEU A 75 57.37 -17.52 33.67
C LEU A 75 58.66 -18.36 33.80
N GLY A 76 58.71 -19.56 33.20
CA GLY A 76 59.84 -20.48 33.28
C GLY A 76 60.09 -21.02 34.69
N VAL A 77 59.03 -21.23 35.47
CA VAL A 77 59.09 -21.69 36.86
C VAL A 77 58.36 -23.03 37.01
N ARG A 78 58.75 -23.86 37.98
CA ARG A 78 58.09 -25.16 38.22
C ARG A 78 56.73 -24.98 38.90
N GLU A 79 55.80 -25.92 38.73
CA GLU A 79 54.45 -25.88 39.34
C GLU A 79 54.46 -25.68 40.87
N TYR A 80 55.47 -26.22 41.56
CA TYR A 80 55.62 -26.13 43.02
C TYR A 80 56.52 -24.97 43.49
N SER A 81 56.69 -23.94 42.65
CA SER A 81 57.55 -22.80 42.97
C SER A 81 56.96 -21.94 44.09
N THR A 82 57.79 -21.56 45.06
CA THR A 82 57.36 -20.57 46.08
C THR A 82 57.07 -19.21 45.46
N LYS A 83 56.18 -18.42 46.06
CA LYS A 83 55.87 -17.04 45.62
C LYS A 83 57.11 -16.16 45.46
N LYS A 84 58.17 -16.40 46.25
CA LYS A 84 59.46 -15.70 46.16
C LYS A 84 60.18 -15.99 44.83
N THR A 85 60.11 -17.24 44.36
CA THR A 85 60.68 -17.68 43.08
C THR A 85 59.91 -17.09 41.90
N VAL A 86 58.58 -17.15 41.95
CA VAL A 86 57.68 -16.55 40.92
C VAL A 86 57.94 -15.05 40.78
N ARG A 87 58.05 -14.32 41.90
CA ARG A 87 58.36 -12.88 41.90
C ARG A 87 59.76 -12.56 41.37
N LYS A 88 60.73 -13.44 41.58
CA LYS A 88 62.10 -13.29 41.03
C LYS A 88 62.09 -13.49 39.51
N ALA A 89 61.39 -14.51 39.01
CA ALA A 89 61.26 -14.79 37.58
C ALA A 89 60.53 -13.66 36.84
N TYR A 90 59.40 -13.19 37.38
CA TYR A 90 58.68 -12.03 36.85
C TYR A 90 59.59 -10.80 36.73
N ARG A 91 60.29 -10.41 37.80
CA ARG A 91 61.21 -9.25 37.76
C ARG A 91 62.29 -9.36 36.69
N ALA A 92 62.82 -10.57 36.46
CA ALA A 92 63.83 -10.81 35.43
C ALA A 92 63.24 -10.66 34.02
N LEU A 93 62.05 -11.24 33.79
CA LEU A 93 61.34 -11.17 32.51
C LEU A 93 60.79 -9.77 32.23
N SER A 94 60.19 -9.09 33.21
CA SER A 94 59.72 -7.70 33.08
C SER A 94 60.83 -6.73 32.73
N LYS A 95 62.04 -6.93 33.26
CA LYS A 95 63.21 -6.10 32.88
C LYS A 95 63.68 -6.40 31.46
N LYS A 96 63.56 -7.66 31.01
CA LYS A 96 63.95 -8.11 29.67
C LYS A 96 62.94 -7.67 28.61
N PHE A 97 61.66 -7.65 28.94
CA PHE A 97 60.54 -7.37 28.02
C PHE A 97 59.84 -6.04 28.29
N HIS A 98 60.49 -5.11 28.98
CA HIS A 98 59.89 -3.81 29.29
C HIS A 98 59.69 -3.01 27.98
N PRO A 99 58.48 -2.46 27.71
CA PRO A 99 58.20 -1.72 26.49
C PRO A 99 59.18 -0.54 26.28
N ASP A 100 59.51 0.18 27.36
CA ASP A 100 60.48 1.28 27.33
C ASP A 100 61.93 0.89 26.96
N LYS A 101 62.29 -0.39 27.01
CA LYS A 101 63.64 -0.88 26.65
C LYS A 101 63.68 -1.55 25.28
N GLN A 102 62.53 -1.86 24.71
CA GLN A 102 62.37 -2.56 23.44
C GLN A 102 61.41 -1.80 22.52
N LEU A 103 61.67 -0.50 22.33
CA LEU A 103 60.89 0.35 21.41
C LEU A 103 60.92 -0.14 19.95
N ALA A 104 61.87 -1.00 19.58
CA ALA A 104 62.01 -1.55 18.23
C ALA A 104 61.17 -2.83 17.97
N ASP A 105 60.60 -3.48 19.00
CA ASP A 105 59.74 -4.67 18.83
C ASP A 105 58.26 -4.28 19.04
N PRO A 106 57.43 -4.23 17.99
CA PRO A 106 56.00 -3.92 18.13
C PRO A 106 55.24 -4.94 18.97
N LEU A 107 55.81 -6.13 19.23
CA LEU A 107 55.24 -7.17 20.06
C LEU A 107 55.70 -7.11 21.52
N ALA A 108 56.59 -6.18 21.91
CA ALA A 108 57.10 -6.08 23.27
C ALA A 108 55.97 -5.82 24.28
N ALA A 109 55.03 -4.94 23.96
CA ALA A 109 53.87 -4.64 24.80
C ALA A 109 52.96 -5.86 25.02
N ALA A 110 52.68 -6.63 23.97
CA ALA A 110 51.88 -7.85 24.04
C ALA A 110 52.56 -8.94 24.88
N LYS A 111 53.87 -9.16 24.68
CA LYS A 111 54.66 -10.12 25.47
C LYS A 111 54.71 -9.72 26.94
N PHE A 112 54.86 -8.43 27.24
CA PHE A 112 54.84 -7.91 28.60
C PHE A 112 53.49 -8.15 29.30
N ALA A 113 52.38 -7.92 28.59
CA ALA A 113 51.03 -8.16 29.10
C ALA A 113 50.81 -9.65 29.45
N ILE A 114 51.28 -10.57 28.60
CA ILE A 114 51.20 -12.03 28.86
C ILE A 114 52.02 -12.41 30.11
N ILE A 115 53.22 -11.86 30.27
CA ILE A 115 54.08 -12.11 31.44
C ILE A 115 53.45 -11.55 32.73
N ALA A 116 52.85 -10.37 32.67
CA ALA A 116 52.13 -9.77 33.80
C ALA A 116 50.92 -10.63 34.20
N LYS A 117 50.14 -11.08 33.23
CA LYS A 117 48.99 -11.96 33.45
C LYS A 117 49.38 -13.31 34.05
N ALA A 118 50.51 -13.88 33.62
CA ALA A 118 51.02 -15.14 34.19
C ALA A 118 51.49 -14.97 35.64
N TYR A 119 52.06 -13.80 35.97
CA TYR A 119 52.43 -13.47 37.34
C TYR A 119 51.21 -13.31 38.25
N GLU A 120 50.17 -12.62 37.78
CA GLU A 120 48.91 -12.48 38.51
C GLU A 120 48.25 -13.84 38.76
N ALA A 121 48.21 -14.71 37.73
CA ALA A 121 47.68 -16.08 37.82
C ALA A 121 48.30 -16.91 38.95
N LEU A 122 49.57 -16.68 39.29
CA LEU A 122 50.32 -17.44 40.29
C LEU A 122 50.51 -16.72 41.63
N THR A 123 50.09 -15.46 41.74
CA THR A 123 50.28 -14.66 42.96
C THR A 123 49.00 -14.21 43.63
N ASP A 124 47.98 -13.89 42.83
CA ASP A 124 46.67 -13.44 43.31
C ASP A 124 45.81 -14.64 43.77
N PRO A 125 45.24 -14.61 44.98
CA PRO A 125 44.41 -15.72 45.47
C PRO A 125 43.23 -16.07 44.56
N ALA A 126 42.60 -15.08 43.91
CA ALA A 126 41.51 -15.32 42.99
C ALA A 126 42.02 -15.90 41.66
N GLY A 127 43.08 -15.34 41.09
CA GLY A 127 43.75 -15.89 39.90
C GLY A 127 44.23 -17.34 40.06
N ILE A 128 44.79 -17.70 41.22
CA ILE A 128 45.22 -19.08 41.52
C ILE A 128 44.01 -20.02 41.62
N ALA A 129 42.93 -19.60 42.28
CA ALA A 129 41.72 -20.41 42.42
C ALA A 129 41.04 -20.64 41.05
N ASN A 130 40.99 -19.59 40.23
CA ASN A 130 40.44 -19.66 38.88
C ASN A 130 41.28 -20.55 37.97
N PHE A 131 42.60 -20.40 37.98
CA PHE A 131 43.49 -21.23 37.19
C PHE A 131 43.38 -22.72 37.56
N LYS A 132 43.32 -23.04 38.87
CA LYS A 132 43.12 -24.42 39.34
C LYS A 132 41.78 -25.03 38.94
N LYS A 133 40.73 -24.22 38.82
CA LYS A 133 39.37 -24.68 38.56
C LYS A 133 39.02 -24.69 37.07
N TYR A 134 39.59 -23.79 36.28
CA TYR A 134 39.19 -23.51 34.89
C TYR A 134 40.35 -23.54 33.89
N GLY A 135 41.60 -23.71 34.34
CA GLY A 135 42.78 -23.69 33.47
C GLY A 135 43.15 -22.29 32.94
N HIS A 136 42.53 -21.22 33.45
CA HIS A 136 42.80 -19.83 33.07
C HIS A 136 42.65 -18.88 34.27
N PRO A 137 43.49 -17.85 34.45
CA PRO A 137 43.42 -16.91 35.59
C PRO A 137 42.11 -16.12 35.72
N ASP A 138 41.38 -15.92 34.62
CA ASP A 138 40.19 -15.08 34.55
C ASP A 138 38.88 -15.81 34.90
N GLY A 139 38.93 -17.12 35.18
CA GLY A 139 37.75 -17.94 35.49
C GLY A 139 37.32 -18.83 34.32
N ALA A 140 36.06 -19.28 34.33
CA ALA A 140 35.48 -20.06 33.23
C ALA A 140 35.50 -19.20 31.96
N SER A 141 36.44 -19.48 31.06
CA SER A 141 36.49 -18.90 29.73
C SER A 141 35.31 -19.47 28.92
N PHE A 142 34.13 -18.88 29.12
CA PHE A 142 33.17 -18.83 28.03
C PHE A 142 33.80 -17.99 26.95
N HIS A 143 33.94 -18.55 25.75
CA HIS A 143 34.33 -17.82 24.55
C HIS A 143 33.24 -16.81 24.17
N PHE A 144 33.02 -15.81 25.02
CA PHE A 144 32.52 -14.54 24.55
C PHE A 144 33.69 -13.89 23.83
N VAL A 145 33.53 -13.72 22.51
CA VAL A 145 34.36 -12.84 21.71
C VAL A 145 34.60 -11.57 22.53
N ASP A 146 35.86 -11.24 22.80
CA ASP A 146 36.20 -10.03 23.53
C ASP A 146 35.73 -8.83 22.71
N PHE A 147 34.56 -8.31 23.08
CA PHE A 147 33.91 -7.18 22.44
C PHE A 147 34.75 -5.89 22.57
N LYS A 148 35.89 -5.92 23.28
CA LYS A 148 36.82 -4.79 23.31
C LYS A 148 37.41 -4.43 21.95
N ALA A 149 37.56 -5.38 21.02
CA ALA A 149 37.95 -5.05 19.64
C ALA A 149 36.85 -4.33 18.84
N VAL A 150 35.60 -4.34 19.33
CA VAL A 150 34.43 -3.62 18.80
C VAL A 150 33.95 -2.54 19.82
N SER A 151 34.76 -2.21 20.82
CA SER A 151 34.38 -1.28 21.92
C SER A 151 34.78 0.18 21.71
N GLY A 152 35.07 0.59 20.48
CA GLY A 152 34.94 2.00 20.15
C GLY A 152 33.46 2.35 20.10
N GLU A 153 33.05 3.50 20.67
CA GLU A 153 31.70 4.09 20.46
C GLU A 153 31.29 4.10 18.98
N THR A 154 32.29 4.09 18.08
CA THR A 154 32.17 3.99 16.63
C THR A 154 31.62 2.65 16.14
N GLY A 155 32.00 1.50 16.71
CA GLY A 155 31.63 0.18 16.19
C GLY A 155 30.15 -0.15 16.40
N LEU A 156 29.65 0.08 17.62
CA LEU A 156 28.22 -0.10 17.93
C LEU A 156 27.36 0.93 17.17
N ALA A 157 27.85 2.17 17.02
CA ALA A 157 27.17 3.20 16.24
C ALA A 157 27.08 2.84 14.75
N ILE A 158 28.13 2.26 14.15
CA ILE A 158 28.12 1.82 12.75
C ILE A 158 27.13 0.67 12.54
N ILE A 159 27.11 -0.32 13.43
CA ILE A 159 26.15 -1.43 13.36
C ILE A 159 24.71 -0.91 13.53
N ALA A 160 24.47 -0.05 14.52
CA ALA A 160 23.15 0.56 14.73
C ALA A 160 22.72 1.44 13.55
N LEU A 161 23.63 2.15 12.89
CA LEU A 161 23.33 3.02 11.75
C LEU A 161 23.06 2.21 10.48
N VAL A 162 23.81 1.14 10.22
CA VAL A 162 23.59 0.27 9.06
C VAL A 162 22.29 -0.53 9.21
N TYR A 163 22.07 -1.18 10.35
CA TYR A 163 20.85 -1.97 10.57
C TYR A 163 19.62 -1.11 10.85
N GLY A 164 19.79 -0.02 11.60
CA GLY A 164 18.75 0.99 11.78
C GLY A 164 18.38 1.62 10.43
N GLY A 165 19.36 1.94 9.58
CA GLY A 165 19.13 2.46 8.23
C GLY A 165 18.40 1.46 7.33
N ILE A 166 18.83 0.20 7.26
CA ILE A 166 18.17 -0.83 6.45
C ILE A 166 16.76 -1.13 6.97
N ALA A 167 16.56 -1.20 8.29
CA ALA A 167 15.25 -1.40 8.89
C ALA A 167 14.32 -0.21 8.62
N LEU A 168 14.83 1.02 8.71
CA LEU A 168 14.06 2.24 8.47
C LEU A 168 13.72 2.39 6.97
N VAL A 169 14.62 2.02 6.07
CA VAL A 169 14.33 1.89 4.63
C VAL A 169 13.32 0.79 4.36
N GLY A 170 13.42 -0.37 5.02
CA GLY A 170 12.46 -1.46 4.87
C GLY A 170 11.06 -1.10 5.38
N ILE A 171 10.97 -0.41 6.52
CA ILE A 171 9.73 0.13 7.08
C ILE A 171 9.19 1.24 6.18
N ALA A 172 10.04 2.16 5.71
CA ALA A 172 9.64 3.22 4.78
C ALA A 172 9.11 2.62 3.47
N MET A 173 9.80 1.64 2.87
CA MET A 173 9.33 0.95 1.66
C MET A 173 8.03 0.20 1.90
N ALA A 174 7.83 -0.42 3.07
CA ALA A 174 6.57 -1.07 3.43
C ALA A 174 5.43 -0.06 3.67
N MET A 175 5.72 1.11 4.25
CA MET A 175 4.76 2.20 4.44
C MET A 175 4.45 2.93 3.13
N LEU A 176 5.39 2.98 2.19
CA LEU A 176 5.27 3.61 0.88
C LEU A 176 4.78 2.63 -0.21
N SER A 177 4.71 1.33 0.08
CA SER A 177 4.10 0.35 -0.81
C SER A 177 2.62 0.68 -0.94
N GLY A 178 2.25 1.36 -2.03
CA GLY A 178 0.88 1.76 -2.33
C GLY A 178 -0.08 0.56 -2.45
N ASP A 179 -1.38 0.85 -2.53
CA ASP A 179 -2.38 -0.20 -2.72
C ASP A 179 -2.03 -1.02 -3.98
N LYS A 180 -1.82 -2.33 -3.81
CA LYS A 180 -1.47 -3.28 -4.89
C LYS A 180 -2.46 -3.22 -6.04
N TYR A 181 -3.72 -2.85 -5.75
CA TYR A 181 -4.79 -2.76 -6.73
C TYR A 181 -4.88 -1.41 -7.44
N LYS A 182 -4.09 -0.41 -7.03
CA LYS A 182 -4.05 0.88 -7.72
C LYS A 182 -3.30 0.70 -9.06
N PRO A 183 -3.96 0.91 -10.22
CA PRO A 183 -3.29 0.80 -11.50
C PRO A 183 -2.30 1.96 -11.68
N GLU A 184 -1.17 1.67 -12.33
CA GLU A 184 -0.25 2.72 -12.79
C GLU A 184 -0.85 3.33 -14.06
N MET A 185 -1.16 4.63 -13.99
CA MET A 185 -1.74 5.36 -15.11
C MET A 185 -0.66 6.21 -15.78
N HIS A 186 -0.26 5.79 -16.98
CA HIS A 186 0.53 6.60 -17.90
C HIS A 186 -0.41 7.40 -18.81
N MET A 187 0.09 8.51 -19.38
CA MET A 187 -0.72 9.38 -20.25
C MET A 187 -1.33 8.61 -21.44
N GLU A 188 -0.58 7.67 -22.02
CA GLU A 188 -1.07 6.81 -23.12
C GLU A 188 -2.32 5.99 -22.72
N ASN A 189 -2.34 5.46 -21.49
CA ASN A 189 -3.50 4.71 -20.98
C ASN A 189 -4.70 5.63 -20.80
N VAL A 190 -4.48 6.87 -20.35
CA VAL A 190 -5.55 7.87 -20.19
C VAL A 190 -6.11 8.29 -21.55
N GLU A 191 -5.26 8.53 -22.55
CA GLU A 191 -5.71 8.83 -23.91
C GLU A 191 -6.55 7.70 -24.49
N ARG A 192 -6.13 6.45 -24.27
CA ARG A 192 -6.88 5.25 -24.67
C ARG A 192 -8.20 5.10 -23.90
N LEU A 193 -8.22 5.43 -22.61
CA LEU A 193 -9.45 5.44 -21.80
C LEU A 193 -10.47 6.45 -22.33
N MET A 194 -10.00 7.66 -22.69
CA MET A 194 -10.82 8.77 -23.19
C MET A 194 -11.10 8.71 -24.69
N SER A 195 -10.52 7.77 -25.44
CA SER A 195 -10.61 7.72 -26.90
C SER A 195 -12.05 7.52 -27.40
N GLY A 196 -12.68 8.50 -28.05
CA GLY A 196 -14.08 8.39 -28.49
C GLY A 196 -15.10 8.60 -27.37
N TRP A 197 -14.72 9.33 -26.32
CA TRP A 197 -15.64 9.87 -25.33
C TRP A 197 -16.71 10.75 -25.97
N HIS A 198 -17.95 10.68 -25.45
CA HIS A 198 -19.05 11.58 -25.80
C HIS A 198 -19.95 11.85 -24.57
N ASP A 199 -20.88 12.78 -24.70
CA ASP A 199 -21.71 13.34 -23.62
C ASP A 199 -22.87 12.45 -23.14
N LYS A 200 -23.25 11.44 -23.94
CA LYS A 200 -24.34 10.50 -23.68
C LYS A 200 -23.90 9.03 -23.65
N MET A 201 -22.83 8.74 -22.91
CA MET A 201 -22.33 7.37 -22.78
C MET A 201 -23.19 6.55 -21.81
N SER A 202 -23.43 5.29 -22.15
CA SER A 202 -24.11 4.36 -21.26
C SER A 202 -23.17 3.85 -20.16
N ALA A 203 -23.77 3.28 -19.10
CA ALA A 203 -23.02 2.55 -18.08
C ALA A 203 -22.12 1.47 -18.70
N PHE A 204 -22.63 0.72 -19.68
CA PHE A 204 -21.85 -0.31 -20.37
C PHE A 204 -20.65 0.29 -21.11
N ASP A 205 -20.83 1.40 -21.84
CA ASP A 205 -19.74 2.05 -22.59
C ASP A 205 -18.57 2.45 -21.67
N ILE A 206 -18.90 3.01 -20.51
CA ILE A 206 -17.92 3.44 -19.50
C ILE A 206 -17.22 2.23 -18.91
N LEU A 207 -17.97 1.19 -18.50
CA LEU A 207 -17.41 -0.03 -17.92
C LEU A 207 -16.53 -0.78 -18.92
N HIS A 208 -16.96 -0.95 -20.16
CA HIS A 208 -16.18 -1.60 -21.22
C HIS A 208 -14.81 -0.93 -21.42
N ARG A 209 -14.77 0.41 -21.42
CA ARG A 209 -13.52 1.18 -21.53
C ARG A 209 -12.61 0.99 -20.33
N CYS A 210 -13.17 1.09 -19.12
CA CYS A 210 -12.39 0.91 -17.91
C CYS A 210 -11.87 -0.54 -17.80
N VAL A 211 -12.68 -1.55 -18.14
CA VAL A 211 -12.28 -2.96 -18.12
C VAL A 211 -11.13 -3.23 -19.10
N ARG A 212 -11.12 -2.59 -20.27
CA ARG A 212 -10.00 -2.71 -21.24
C ARG A 212 -8.65 -2.27 -20.67
N GLU A 213 -8.65 -1.34 -19.71
CA GLU A 213 -7.43 -0.82 -19.06
C GLU A 213 -7.02 -1.61 -17.81
N VAL A 214 -7.81 -2.59 -17.38
CA VAL A 214 -7.47 -3.43 -16.22
C VAL A 214 -6.21 -4.22 -16.54
N LYS A 215 -5.21 -4.15 -15.64
CA LYS A 215 -3.96 -4.88 -15.81
C LYS A 215 -4.26 -6.37 -15.84
N GLN A 216 -3.88 -7.01 -16.95
CA GLN A 216 -3.87 -8.46 -17.01
C GLN A 216 -2.67 -8.99 -16.22
N PRO A 217 -2.83 -10.07 -15.43
CA PRO A 217 -1.69 -10.77 -14.91
C PRO A 217 -0.83 -11.22 -16.10
N LEU A 218 0.46 -10.87 -16.07
CA LEU A 218 1.48 -11.07 -17.12
C LEU A 218 1.71 -12.52 -17.60
N ALA A 219 0.88 -13.46 -17.16
CA ALA A 219 0.78 -14.80 -17.68
C ALA A 219 -0.64 -15.28 -17.39
N GLU A 220 -1.27 -15.91 -18.38
CA GLU A 220 -2.50 -16.70 -18.24
C GLU A 220 -2.41 -17.56 -16.97
N LYS A 221 -3.06 -17.13 -15.89
CA LYS A 221 -3.47 -18.03 -14.82
C LYS A 221 -4.85 -18.57 -15.16
N ALA A 222 -4.98 -19.24 -16.30
CA ALA A 222 -6.13 -20.08 -16.57
C ALA A 222 -6.17 -21.29 -15.61
N SER A 223 -5.06 -21.64 -14.96
CA SER A 223 -5.02 -22.57 -13.84
C SER A 223 -5.11 -21.83 -12.50
N GLY A 224 -6.32 -21.36 -12.19
CA GLY A 224 -6.67 -21.00 -10.83
C GLY A 224 -6.59 -22.24 -9.94
N ASP A 225 -5.82 -22.16 -8.86
CA ASP A 225 -5.68 -23.19 -7.83
C ASP A 225 -6.99 -23.62 -7.13
N CYS A 226 -8.15 -23.04 -7.50
CA CYS A 226 -9.44 -23.44 -6.99
C CYS A 226 -9.90 -24.82 -7.51
N CYS A 227 -9.43 -25.23 -8.70
CA CYS A 227 -9.77 -26.51 -9.33
C CYS A 227 -8.52 -27.00 -10.06
N GLY A 228 -7.86 -28.07 -9.62
CA GLY A 228 -6.58 -28.52 -10.19
C GLY A 228 -6.66 -28.99 -11.65
N GLY A 229 -6.81 -28.06 -12.59
CA GLY A 229 -6.96 -28.32 -14.01
C GLY A 229 -6.22 -27.29 -14.84
N GLY A 230 -5.26 -27.77 -15.63
CA GLY A 230 -4.70 -27.04 -16.76
C GLY A 230 -5.65 -27.14 -17.95
N GLY A 231 -6.68 -26.30 -17.97
CA GLY A 231 -7.47 -26.07 -19.18
C GLY A 231 -6.75 -25.13 -20.13
N SER A 232 -6.97 -25.30 -21.43
CA SER A 232 -6.48 -24.38 -22.47
C SER A 232 -7.25 -23.05 -22.42
N LEU A 233 -6.64 -21.93 -22.82
CA LEU A 233 -7.32 -20.63 -22.88
C LEU A 233 -8.61 -20.68 -23.72
N TYR A 234 -8.61 -21.49 -24.78
CA TYR A 234 -9.77 -21.71 -25.64
C TYR A 234 -10.96 -22.40 -24.93
N GLU A 235 -10.69 -23.37 -24.05
CA GLU A 235 -11.73 -24.04 -23.27
C GLU A 235 -12.39 -23.04 -22.31
N LEU A 236 -11.58 -22.18 -21.69
CA LEU A 236 -12.05 -21.11 -20.84
C LEU A 236 -12.95 -20.11 -21.60
N ASP A 237 -12.59 -19.70 -22.81
CA ASP A 237 -13.39 -18.74 -23.56
C ASP A 237 -14.75 -19.32 -23.98
N SER A 238 -14.79 -20.61 -24.34
CA SER A 238 -16.06 -21.31 -24.61
C SER A 238 -16.96 -21.42 -23.37
N GLU A 239 -16.37 -21.69 -22.20
CA GLU A 239 -17.09 -21.72 -20.92
C GLU A 239 -17.65 -20.35 -20.55
N VAL A 240 -16.91 -19.28 -20.82
CA VAL A 240 -17.34 -17.89 -20.58
C VAL A 240 -18.55 -17.53 -21.44
N VAL A 241 -18.56 -17.89 -22.73
CA VAL A 241 -19.70 -17.65 -23.61
C VAL A 241 -20.93 -18.44 -23.15
N ALA A 242 -20.76 -19.73 -22.84
CA ALA A 242 -21.85 -20.56 -22.32
C ALA A 242 -22.41 -20.01 -20.99
N PHE A 243 -21.54 -19.48 -20.12
CA PHE A 243 -21.96 -18.85 -18.88
C PHE A 243 -22.69 -17.52 -19.12
N LEU A 244 -22.27 -16.72 -20.10
CA LEU A 244 -22.97 -15.50 -20.49
C LEU A 244 -24.40 -15.81 -20.99
N ASP A 245 -24.56 -16.83 -21.84
CA ASP A 245 -25.87 -17.31 -22.30
C ASP A 245 -26.73 -17.82 -21.13
N LEU A 246 -26.11 -18.50 -20.16
CA LEU A 246 -26.79 -18.95 -18.95
C LEU A 246 -27.31 -17.76 -18.13
N LEU A 247 -26.52 -16.70 -17.95
CA LEU A 247 -26.94 -15.50 -17.22
C LEU A 247 -28.17 -14.82 -17.87
N GLU A 248 -28.22 -14.74 -19.20
CA GLU A 248 -29.38 -14.22 -19.91
C GLU A 248 -30.59 -15.14 -19.79
N SER A 249 -30.41 -16.45 -20.01
CA SER A 249 -31.51 -17.44 -19.93
C SER A 249 -32.18 -17.46 -18.56
N LYS A 250 -31.41 -17.15 -17.51
CA LYS A 250 -31.84 -17.09 -16.12
C LYS A 250 -32.29 -15.69 -15.69
N GLN A 251 -32.35 -14.72 -16.61
CA GLN A 251 -32.74 -13.32 -16.37
C GLN A 251 -31.89 -12.63 -15.28
N VAL A 252 -30.64 -13.07 -15.13
CA VAL A 252 -29.68 -12.43 -14.22
C VAL A 252 -29.19 -11.12 -14.83
N ILE A 253 -28.93 -11.13 -16.14
CA ILE A 253 -28.64 -9.95 -16.96
C ILE A 253 -29.77 -9.73 -17.98
N SER A 254 -29.88 -8.52 -18.47
CA SER A 254 -30.79 -8.15 -19.55
C SER A 254 -30.30 -8.63 -20.92
N THR A 255 -31.22 -8.76 -21.87
CA THR A 255 -30.91 -9.07 -23.27
C THR A 255 -30.02 -8.02 -23.93
N LEU A 256 -30.13 -6.76 -23.47
CA LEU A 256 -29.28 -5.66 -23.92
C LEU A 256 -27.83 -5.87 -23.47
N GLU A 257 -27.63 -6.15 -22.19
CA GLU A 257 -26.30 -6.41 -21.62
C GLU A 257 -25.64 -7.64 -22.26
N HIS A 258 -26.39 -8.72 -22.46
CA HIS A 258 -25.90 -9.91 -23.17
C HIS A 258 -25.42 -9.55 -24.58
N ARG A 259 -26.27 -8.85 -25.36
CA ARG A 259 -25.96 -8.45 -26.72
C ARG A 259 -24.70 -7.58 -26.78
N ASP A 260 -24.58 -6.63 -25.87
CA ASP A 260 -23.48 -5.66 -25.87
C ASP A 260 -22.15 -6.34 -25.43
N ILE A 261 -22.17 -7.24 -24.44
CA ILE A 261 -21.01 -8.06 -24.06
C ILE A 261 -20.62 -9.02 -25.20
N SER A 262 -21.59 -9.64 -25.86
CA SER A 262 -21.36 -10.61 -26.95
C SER A 262 -20.65 -9.99 -28.15
N ARG A 263 -20.86 -8.69 -28.41
CA ARG A 263 -20.22 -7.92 -29.50
C ARG A 263 -18.76 -7.59 -29.24
N VAL A 264 -18.25 -7.76 -28.03
CA VAL A 264 -16.86 -7.46 -27.70
C VAL A 264 -15.94 -8.45 -28.41
N GLU A 265 -15.07 -7.95 -29.29
CA GLU A 265 -14.15 -8.79 -30.08
C GLU A 265 -12.98 -9.33 -29.25
N GLN A 266 -12.57 -8.61 -28.20
CA GLN A 266 -11.42 -8.96 -27.38
C GLN A 266 -11.83 -9.97 -26.29
N ASP A 267 -11.39 -11.22 -26.41
CA ASP A 267 -11.80 -12.33 -25.53
C ASP A 267 -11.51 -12.05 -24.04
N HIS A 268 -10.36 -11.47 -23.74
CA HIS A 268 -10.00 -11.11 -22.37
C HIS A 268 -10.91 -10.03 -21.76
N VAL A 269 -11.32 -9.03 -22.56
CA VAL A 269 -12.23 -7.97 -22.11
C VAL A 269 -13.64 -8.55 -21.92
N LYS A 270 -14.08 -9.41 -22.84
CA LYS A 270 -15.35 -10.13 -22.72
C LYS A 270 -15.40 -10.94 -21.44
N ARG A 271 -14.36 -11.73 -21.14
CA ARG A 271 -14.26 -12.49 -19.88
C ARG A 271 -14.32 -11.59 -18.65
N ASP A 272 -13.59 -10.48 -18.64
CA ASP A 272 -13.58 -9.56 -17.49
C ASP A 272 -14.93 -8.82 -17.34
N LEU A 273 -15.63 -8.52 -18.44
CA LEU A 273 -17.01 -8.01 -18.43
C LEU A 273 -18.00 -9.03 -17.89
N VAL A 274 -17.93 -10.29 -18.33
CA VAL A 274 -18.78 -11.37 -17.80
C VAL A 274 -18.55 -11.53 -16.29
N ALA A 275 -17.29 -11.48 -15.84
CA ALA A 275 -16.95 -11.52 -14.41
C ALA A 275 -17.57 -10.34 -13.64
N LEU A 276 -17.46 -9.14 -14.20
CA LEU A 276 -18.01 -7.92 -13.62
C LEU A 276 -19.54 -7.96 -13.53
N TYR A 277 -20.24 -8.34 -14.60
CA TYR A 277 -21.70 -8.40 -14.62
C TYR A 277 -22.26 -9.52 -13.75
N TYR A 278 -21.53 -10.64 -13.64
CA TYR A 278 -21.79 -11.64 -12.61
C TYR A 278 -21.67 -11.05 -11.21
N PHE A 279 -20.58 -10.33 -10.91
CA PHE A 279 -20.38 -9.69 -9.60
C PHE A 279 -21.50 -8.71 -9.24
N LEU A 280 -21.87 -7.85 -10.19
CA LEU A 280 -22.94 -6.85 -10.03
C LEU A 280 -24.33 -7.49 -9.83
N ASN A 281 -24.49 -8.77 -10.17
CA ASN A 281 -25.72 -9.53 -9.99
C ASN A 281 -25.51 -10.77 -9.11
N GLU A 282 -24.45 -10.80 -8.30
CA GLU A 282 -24.04 -11.99 -7.56
C GLU A 282 -25.14 -12.51 -6.63
N ARG A 283 -25.94 -11.59 -6.06
CA ARG A 283 -27.11 -11.95 -5.23
C ARG A 283 -28.12 -12.79 -6.01
N LYS A 284 -28.58 -12.31 -7.17
CA LYS A 284 -29.54 -13.03 -8.03
C LYS A 284 -28.97 -14.37 -8.48
N ALA A 285 -27.68 -14.38 -8.86
CA ALA A 285 -27.00 -15.60 -9.29
C ALA A 285 -26.92 -16.66 -8.16
N ARG A 286 -26.68 -16.23 -6.92
CA ARG A 286 -26.66 -17.11 -5.74
C ARG A 286 -28.05 -17.62 -5.36
N GLU A 287 -29.08 -16.79 -5.44
CA GLU A 287 -30.48 -17.19 -5.22
C GLU A 287 -30.91 -18.29 -6.21
N LEU A 288 -30.31 -18.31 -7.41
CA LEU A 288 -30.55 -19.31 -8.46
C LEU A 288 -29.55 -20.48 -8.44
N GLU A 289 -28.68 -20.56 -7.43
CA GLU A 289 -27.66 -21.60 -7.26
C GLU A 289 -26.76 -21.80 -8.51
N LEU A 290 -26.45 -20.71 -9.23
CA LEU A 290 -25.63 -20.80 -10.43
C LEU A 290 -24.18 -21.18 -10.09
N THR A 291 -23.67 -22.19 -10.79
CA THR A 291 -22.27 -22.61 -10.68
C THR A 291 -21.38 -21.70 -11.51
N VAL A 292 -20.45 -21.00 -10.84
CA VAL A 292 -19.52 -20.08 -11.49
C VAL A 292 -18.26 -20.82 -11.92
N PRO A 293 -17.77 -20.63 -13.16
CA PRO A 293 -16.47 -21.16 -13.57
C PRO A 293 -15.35 -20.64 -12.64
N CYS A 294 -14.48 -21.52 -12.12
CA CYS A 294 -13.42 -21.14 -11.17
C CYS A 294 -12.47 -20.09 -11.74
N ALA A 295 -12.18 -20.16 -13.04
CA ALA A 295 -11.37 -19.15 -13.73
C ALA A 295 -12.02 -17.75 -13.72
N LEU A 296 -13.35 -17.67 -13.82
CA LEU A 296 -14.08 -16.40 -13.71
C LEU A 296 -14.03 -15.87 -12.27
N HIS A 297 -14.21 -16.76 -11.28
CA HIS A 297 -14.18 -16.40 -9.86
C HIS A 297 -12.85 -15.72 -9.45
N ALA A 298 -11.72 -16.23 -9.94
CA ALA A 298 -10.41 -15.62 -9.71
C ALA A 298 -10.31 -14.22 -10.33
N ARG A 299 -10.86 -14.02 -11.53
CA ARG A 299 -10.84 -12.74 -12.26
C ARG A 299 -11.75 -11.68 -11.64
N VAL A 300 -12.90 -12.06 -11.08
CA VAL A 300 -13.83 -11.13 -10.43
C VAL A 300 -13.08 -10.23 -9.45
N THR A 301 -12.24 -10.79 -8.58
CA THR A 301 -11.54 -9.98 -7.57
C THR A 301 -10.56 -8.99 -8.20
N ASP A 302 -9.79 -9.38 -9.21
CA ASP A 302 -8.82 -8.49 -9.84
C ASP A 302 -9.48 -7.32 -10.57
N VAL A 303 -10.57 -7.59 -11.31
CA VAL A 303 -11.32 -6.58 -12.06
C VAL A 303 -11.97 -5.60 -11.10
N VAL A 304 -12.73 -6.12 -10.13
CA VAL A 304 -13.54 -5.34 -9.20
C VAL A 304 -12.66 -4.44 -8.31
N MET A 305 -11.46 -4.87 -7.93
CA MET A 305 -10.55 -4.06 -7.10
C MET A 305 -9.85 -2.93 -7.88
N GLN A 306 -9.64 -3.06 -9.19
CA GLN A 306 -8.97 -2.03 -10.01
C GLN A 306 -9.94 -1.00 -10.58
N LEU A 307 -11.15 -1.43 -10.93
CA LEU A 307 -12.12 -0.63 -11.67
C LEU A 307 -12.50 0.72 -11.02
N PRO A 308 -12.64 0.83 -9.68
CA PRO A 308 -12.95 2.10 -9.02
C PRO A 308 -11.92 3.20 -9.30
N TYR A 309 -10.63 2.84 -9.29
CA TYR A 309 -9.54 3.78 -9.61
C TYR A 309 -9.62 4.27 -11.06
N LEU A 310 -9.94 3.37 -12.00
CA LEU A 310 -10.08 3.71 -13.41
C LEU A 310 -11.29 4.60 -13.67
N ILE A 311 -12.39 4.36 -12.96
CA ILE A 311 -13.60 5.18 -13.05
C ILE A 311 -13.35 6.57 -12.43
N GLU A 312 -12.65 6.69 -11.31
CA GLU A 312 -12.27 8.00 -10.76
C GLU A 312 -11.43 8.81 -11.77
N VAL A 313 -10.44 8.19 -12.40
CA VAL A 313 -9.66 8.84 -13.47
C VAL A 313 -10.55 9.22 -14.64
N PHE A 314 -11.44 8.33 -15.09
CA PHE A 314 -12.39 8.62 -16.17
C PHE A 314 -13.28 9.83 -15.82
N ILE A 315 -13.77 9.92 -14.58
CA ILE A 315 -14.60 11.03 -14.10
C ILE A 315 -13.81 12.34 -14.16
N GLU A 316 -12.61 12.38 -13.58
CA GLU A 316 -11.79 13.60 -13.55
C GLU A 316 -11.49 14.15 -14.94
N PHE A 317 -11.17 13.27 -15.89
CA PHE A 317 -10.95 13.67 -17.27
C PHE A 317 -12.25 14.00 -18.02
N SER A 318 -13.34 13.29 -17.74
CA SER A 318 -14.67 13.59 -18.31
C SER A 318 -15.17 14.97 -17.88
N ILE A 319 -14.95 15.36 -16.62
CA ILE A 319 -15.31 16.69 -16.11
C ILE A 319 -14.56 17.77 -16.89
N LYS A 320 -13.25 17.61 -17.09
CA LYS A 320 -12.44 18.57 -17.86
C LYS A 320 -12.93 18.69 -19.30
N VAL A 321 -13.14 17.54 -19.98
CA VAL A 321 -13.62 17.52 -21.37
C VAL A 321 -15.02 18.12 -21.49
N ALA A 322 -15.92 17.81 -20.56
CA ALA A 322 -17.29 18.30 -20.57
C ALA A 322 -17.38 19.80 -20.27
N ALA A 323 -16.57 20.31 -19.33
CA ALA A 323 -16.50 21.73 -19.01
C ALA A 323 -15.93 22.54 -20.19
N ASP A 324 -14.84 22.08 -20.81
CA ASP A 324 -14.21 22.77 -21.95
C ASP A 324 -15.15 22.82 -23.17
N LYS A 325 -15.85 21.72 -23.46
CA LYS A 325 -16.76 21.61 -24.60
C LYS A 325 -18.18 22.10 -24.31
N LYS A 326 -18.50 22.45 -23.05
CA LYS A 326 -19.84 22.83 -22.58
C LYS A 326 -20.91 21.80 -22.94
N THR A 327 -20.61 20.52 -22.70
CA THR A 327 -21.51 19.41 -23.03
C THR A 327 -22.40 19.03 -21.85
N ASP A 328 -23.37 18.16 -22.12
CA ASP A 328 -24.23 17.52 -21.14
C ASP A 328 -23.41 16.78 -20.06
N ALA A 329 -23.86 16.85 -18.81
CA ALA A 329 -23.27 16.20 -17.65
C ALA A 329 -23.65 14.71 -17.52
N THR A 330 -24.51 14.18 -18.40
CA THR A 330 -25.04 12.80 -18.36
C THR A 330 -23.94 11.76 -18.24
N THR A 331 -22.88 11.82 -19.05
CA THR A 331 -21.75 10.87 -18.92
C THR A 331 -21.06 10.96 -17.56
N VAL A 332 -20.87 12.16 -17.01
CA VAL A 332 -20.23 12.37 -15.70
C VAL A 332 -21.10 11.82 -14.57
N VAL A 333 -22.40 12.14 -14.58
CA VAL A 333 -23.36 11.64 -13.58
C VAL A 333 -23.49 10.11 -13.68
N THR A 334 -23.50 9.56 -14.89
CA THR A 334 -23.55 8.11 -15.10
C THR A 334 -22.30 7.44 -14.54
N ALA A 335 -21.10 7.99 -14.82
CA ALA A 335 -19.85 7.47 -14.27
C ALA A 335 -19.81 7.55 -12.73
N LEU A 336 -20.28 8.65 -12.15
CA LEU A 336 -20.36 8.82 -10.70
C LEU A 336 -21.28 7.78 -10.05
N ARG A 337 -22.41 7.44 -10.69
CA ARG A 337 -23.34 6.40 -10.22
C ARG A 337 -22.77 4.98 -10.29
N LEU A 338 -21.74 4.74 -11.12
CA LEU A 338 -21.06 3.45 -11.16
C LEU A 338 -20.21 3.17 -9.90
N LEU A 339 -19.70 4.22 -9.23
CA LEU A 339 -18.90 4.05 -8.01
C LEU A 339 -19.68 3.37 -6.88
N PRO A 340 -20.83 3.89 -6.41
CA PRO A 340 -21.60 3.22 -5.37
C PRO A 340 -22.16 1.88 -5.84
N ALA A 341 -22.47 1.74 -7.14
CA ALA A 341 -22.89 0.46 -7.71
C ALA A 341 -21.82 -0.62 -7.56
N LEU A 342 -20.55 -0.29 -7.79
CA LEU A 342 -19.41 -1.20 -7.61
C LEU A 342 -19.06 -1.42 -6.15
N ALA A 343 -19.15 -0.38 -5.32
CA ALA A 343 -18.95 -0.47 -3.88
C ALA A 343 -19.94 -1.46 -3.25
N GLN A 344 -21.20 -1.40 -3.70
CA GLN A 344 -22.29 -2.19 -3.16
C GLN A 344 -22.57 -3.48 -3.92
N GLY A 345 -22.01 -3.67 -5.11
CA GLY A 345 -22.19 -4.86 -5.94
C GLY A 345 -23.59 -4.94 -6.58
N SER A 346 -24.15 -3.80 -7.00
CA SER A 346 -25.40 -3.77 -7.77
C SER A 346 -25.52 -2.51 -8.62
N LEU A 347 -25.83 -2.67 -9.92
CA LEU A 347 -26.13 -1.54 -10.82
C LEU A 347 -27.53 -0.96 -10.60
N THR A 348 -28.45 -1.75 -10.04
CA THR A 348 -29.85 -1.38 -9.87
C THR A 348 -30.15 -1.07 -8.42
N VAL A 349 -30.86 0.03 -8.18
CA VAL A 349 -31.35 0.38 -6.85
C VAL A 349 -32.67 -0.36 -6.61
N ASP A 350 -32.58 -1.64 -6.23
CA ASP A 350 -33.75 -2.46 -5.86
C ASP A 350 -33.80 -2.72 -4.35
N ALA A 351 -34.97 -3.17 -3.85
CA ALA A 351 -35.17 -3.41 -2.43
C ALA A 351 -34.15 -4.41 -1.84
N GLY A 352 -33.73 -5.39 -2.64
CA GLY A 352 -32.72 -6.35 -2.26
C GLY A 352 -31.32 -5.73 -2.14
N ALA A 353 -30.91 -4.85 -3.05
CA ALA A 353 -29.65 -4.12 -2.98
C ALA A 353 -29.62 -3.18 -1.77
N ILE A 354 -30.71 -2.45 -1.51
CA ILE A 354 -30.83 -1.58 -0.32
C ILE A 354 -30.76 -2.41 0.97
N SER A 355 -31.43 -3.56 1.03
CA SER A 355 -31.37 -4.47 2.17
C SER A 355 -29.96 -5.01 2.40
N ALA A 356 -29.27 -5.45 1.34
CA ALA A 356 -27.89 -5.92 1.41
C ALA A 356 -26.90 -4.83 1.85
N GLN A 357 -27.06 -3.60 1.36
CA GLN A 357 -26.29 -2.43 1.82
C GLN A 357 -26.50 -2.23 3.33
N ARG A 358 -27.76 -2.21 3.79
CA ARG A 358 -28.10 -2.03 5.21
C ARG A 358 -27.49 -3.10 6.11
N GLN A 359 -27.41 -4.34 5.65
CA GLN A 359 -26.78 -5.43 6.41
C GLN A 359 -25.26 -5.25 6.56
N ARG A 360 -24.59 -4.54 5.64
CA ARG A 360 -23.13 -4.29 5.71
C ARG A 360 -22.76 -3.12 6.59
N LEU A 361 -23.71 -2.21 6.85
CA LEU A 361 -23.56 -1.17 7.87
C LEU A 361 -23.55 -1.86 9.24
N THR A 362 -22.38 -2.18 9.77
CA THR A 362 -22.24 -2.95 11.01
C THR A 362 -22.86 -2.22 12.21
N THR A 363 -23.80 -2.90 12.87
CA THR A 363 -24.37 -2.65 14.22
C THR A 363 -24.49 -1.18 14.64
N GLY A 364 -25.61 -0.55 14.26
CA GLY A 364 -26.05 0.76 14.77
C GLY A 364 -25.99 1.90 13.76
N GLY A 365 -25.44 1.68 12.57
CA GLY A 365 -25.37 2.69 11.50
C GLY A 365 -26.74 3.04 10.94
N LYS A 366 -27.14 4.32 11.05
CA LYS A 366 -28.26 4.87 10.28
C LYS A 366 -27.95 4.75 8.78
N VAL A 367 -28.99 4.64 7.97
CA VAL A 367 -28.85 4.69 6.51
C VAL A 367 -28.14 6.01 6.14
N PRO A 368 -27.05 5.96 5.37
CA PRO A 368 -26.38 7.16 4.90
C PRO A 368 -27.38 8.07 4.19
N ALA A 369 -27.46 9.29 4.69
CA ALA A 369 -28.33 10.34 4.17
C ALA A 369 -27.52 11.63 4.12
N LEU A 370 -27.69 12.36 3.02
CA LEU A 370 -27.06 13.63 2.72
C LEU A 370 -28.15 14.68 2.54
N THR A 371 -27.94 15.86 3.11
CA THR A 371 -28.79 17.02 2.88
C THR A 371 -27.96 18.23 2.51
N LEU A 372 -28.50 19.04 1.61
CA LEU A 372 -27.93 20.30 1.18
C LEU A 372 -28.67 21.45 1.85
N SER A 373 -27.91 22.44 2.30
CA SER A 373 -28.42 23.63 2.97
C SER A 373 -27.51 24.83 2.69
N ASP A 374 -27.98 26.03 3.03
CA ASP A 374 -27.21 27.27 2.94
C ASP A 374 -26.58 27.53 1.55
N LEU A 375 -27.28 27.16 0.47
CA LEU A 375 -26.80 27.40 -0.90
C LEU A 375 -26.87 28.88 -1.25
N ALA A 376 -25.72 29.48 -1.60
CA ALA A 376 -25.64 30.87 -2.03
C ALA A 376 -24.62 31.03 -3.15
N LEU A 377 -24.97 31.80 -4.18
CA LEU A 377 -24.03 32.25 -5.20
C LEU A 377 -23.50 33.61 -4.82
N ARG A 378 -22.19 33.79 -4.94
CA ARG A 378 -21.51 35.07 -4.70
C ARG A 378 -20.49 35.34 -5.79
N VAL A 379 -20.34 36.61 -6.12
CA VAL A 379 -19.22 37.13 -6.92
C VAL A 379 -18.39 37.99 -5.97
N ASP A 380 -17.07 37.92 -6.08
CA ASP A 380 -16.19 38.74 -5.26
C ASP A 380 -16.34 40.20 -5.71
N ASP A 381 -16.51 41.11 -4.75
CA ASP A 381 -16.60 42.56 -4.94
C ASP A 381 -17.84 43.11 -5.70
N GLU A 382 -18.81 42.26 -6.08
CA GLU A 382 -20.02 42.69 -6.83
C GLU A 382 -21.33 42.11 -6.25
N THR A 383 -22.45 42.83 -6.45
CA THR A 383 -23.79 42.42 -5.98
C THR A 383 -24.54 41.56 -6.99
N ASP A 384 -24.32 41.83 -8.29
CA ASP A 384 -24.99 41.17 -9.39
C ASP A 384 -24.02 40.24 -10.12
N ILE A 385 -24.57 39.24 -10.81
CA ILE A 385 -23.79 38.29 -11.59
C ILE A 385 -23.86 38.70 -13.06
N TYR A 386 -22.72 38.96 -13.70
CA TYR A 386 -22.65 39.25 -15.12
C TYR A 386 -22.18 38.03 -15.95
N PRO A 387 -22.42 38.04 -17.27
CA PRO A 387 -21.98 36.96 -18.13
C PRO A 387 -20.46 36.82 -18.12
N LYS A 388 -19.98 35.59 -17.92
CA LYS A 388 -18.55 35.23 -17.81
C LYS A 388 -17.85 35.72 -16.53
N ASP A 389 -18.60 36.08 -15.49
CA ASP A 389 -18.00 36.29 -14.18
C ASP A 389 -17.58 34.99 -13.53
N TRP A 390 -16.62 35.10 -12.62
CA TRP A 390 -16.26 34.03 -11.72
C TRP A 390 -17.23 34.02 -10.54
N VAL A 391 -18.05 32.97 -10.45
CA VAL A 391 -19.08 32.80 -9.42
C VAL A 391 -18.64 31.72 -8.45
N THR A 392 -18.75 32.02 -7.16
CA THR A 392 -18.48 31.06 -6.08
C THR A 392 -19.81 30.55 -5.52
N LEU A 393 -20.02 29.23 -5.59
CA LEU A 393 -21.10 28.54 -4.90
C LEU A 393 -20.67 28.20 -3.49
N HIS A 394 -21.30 28.84 -2.51
CA HIS A 394 -21.26 28.40 -1.12
C HIS A 394 -22.33 27.34 -0.90
N LEU A 395 -21.96 26.22 -0.28
CA LEU A 395 -22.89 25.16 0.09
C LEU A 395 -22.54 24.59 1.45
N ARG A 396 -23.55 24.08 2.14
CA ARG A 396 -23.41 23.28 3.35
C ARG A 396 -23.98 21.88 3.14
N LEU A 397 -23.09 20.90 3.12
CA LEU A 397 -23.43 19.48 3.09
C LEU A 397 -23.53 18.95 4.52
N THR A 398 -24.67 18.35 4.85
CA THR A 398 -24.93 17.71 6.15
C THR A 398 -25.11 16.20 5.98
N ARG A 399 -24.36 15.42 6.75
CA ARG A 399 -24.47 13.96 6.85
C ARG A 399 -25.34 13.59 8.05
N GLU A 400 -26.63 13.35 7.83
CA GLU A 400 -27.60 13.14 8.92
C GLU A 400 -27.34 11.89 9.77
N HIS A 401 -26.68 10.92 9.16
CA HIS A 401 -26.32 9.65 9.78
C HIS A 401 -25.10 9.75 10.70
N VAL A 402 -24.35 10.86 10.66
CA VAL A 402 -23.18 11.12 11.48
C VAL A 402 -23.59 11.97 12.69
N ALA A 403 -23.07 11.63 13.86
CA ALA A 403 -23.33 12.37 15.09
C ALA A 403 -22.75 13.80 15.01
N GLU A 404 -23.31 14.71 15.82
CA GLU A 404 -22.89 16.10 15.82
C GLU A 404 -21.40 16.27 16.14
N GLY A 405 -20.68 16.98 15.28
CA GLY A 405 -19.23 17.18 15.40
C GLY A 405 -18.36 15.94 15.15
N ALA A 406 -18.96 14.80 14.77
CA ALA A 406 -18.21 13.58 14.45
C ALA A 406 -17.82 13.52 12.97
N LYS A 407 -16.92 12.58 12.66
CA LYS A 407 -16.58 12.19 11.28
C LYS A 407 -17.28 10.89 10.92
N ALA A 408 -17.64 10.74 9.65
CA ALA A 408 -18.19 9.51 9.12
C ALA A 408 -17.25 8.35 9.46
N SER A 409 -17.82 7.29 10.02
CA SER A 409 -17.08 6.06 10.20
C SER A 409 -16.67 5.53 8.85
N LEU A 410 -15.56 4.79 8.83
CA LEU A 410 -15.10 4.17 7.62
C LEU A 410 -16.22 3.25 7.03
N ALA A 411 -16.45 3.34 5.73
CA ALA A 411 -17.57 2.75 5.01
C ALA A 411 -17.73 1.21 5.15
N GLY A 412 -18.96 0.72 5.05
CA GLY A 412 -19.25 -0.72 5.03
C GLY A 412 -19.43 -1.23 3.59
N THR A 413 -18.43 -1.93 3.04
CA THR A 413 -18.41 -2.35 1.62
C THR A 413 -17.95 -3.80 1.42
N LEU A 414 -18.08 -4.31 0.19
CA LEU A 414 -17.56 -5.63 -0.19
C LEU A 414 -16.01 -5.70 -0.15
N TYR A 415 -15.34 -4.57 0.04
CA TYR A 415 -13.88 -4.40 -0.08
C TYR A 415 -13.18 -4.34 1.28
N ASP A 416 -13.93 -4.14 2.38
CA ASP A 416 -13.39 -3.85 3.71
C ASP A 416 -12.43 -4.94 4.23
N LYS A 417 -12.68 -6.20 3.84
CA LYS A 417 -11.86 -7.36 4.22
C LYS A 417 -10.65 -7.58 3.29
N LYS A 418 -10.63 -6.95 2.11
CA LYS A 418 -9.64 -7.19 1.05
C LYS A 418 -8.51 -6.16 1.05
N SER A 419 -8.81 -4.86 1.18
CA SER A 419 -7.79 -3.80 1.28
C SER A 419 -8.19 -2.74 2.31
N LYS A 420 -7.26 -2.41 3.20
CA LYS A 420 -7.47 -1.41 4.26
C LYS A 420 -7.40 0.03 3.73
N GLY A 421 -6.73 0.26 2.60
CA GLY A 421 -6.49 1.58 2.00
C GLY A 421 -7.24 1.81 0.68
N HIS A 422 -8.27 1.00 0.42
CA HIS A 422 -9.04 1.04 -0.82
C HIS A 422 -9.84 2.35 -0.97
N VAL A 423 -10.15 2.75 -2.21
CA VAL A 423 -10.95 3.97 -2.51
C VAL A 423 -12.26 4.01 -1.73
N TYR A 424 -12.95 2.88 -1.66
CA TYR A 424 -14.23 2.76 -0.95
C TYR A 424 -14.13 2.72 0.57
N ARG A 425 -12.94 2.92 1.17
CA ARG A 425 -12.82 2.92 2.63
C ARG A 425 -13.45 4.16 3.25
N ASN A 426 -13.43 5.27 2.53
CA ASN A 426 -13.93 6.57 2.94
C ASN A 426 -15.13 6.95 2.06
N ASP A 427 -16.22 7.40 2.68
CA ASP A 427 -17.41 7.88 1.97
C ASP A 427 -17.22 9.33 1.51
N HIS A 428 -16.52 9.47 0.40
CA HIS A 428 -16.37 10.73 -0.31
C HIS A 428 -17.66 11.10 -1.03
N ALA A 429 -17.89 12.40 -1.22
CA ALA A 429 -19.03 12.89 -1.98
C ALA A 429 -18.55 13.69 -3.19
N TRP A 430 -19.31 13.65 -4.28
CA TRP A 430 -19.08 14.51 -5.44
C TRP A 430 -20.21 15.52 -5.56
N VAL A 431 -19.86 16.80 -5.68
CA VAL A 431 -20.77 17.86 -6.06
C VAL A 431 -20.73 18.00 -7.57
N VAL A 432 -21.89 17.95 -8.23
CA VAL A 432 -22.05 18.19 -9.66
C VAL A 432 -23.00 19.36 -9.84
N LEU A 433 -22.54 20.36 -10.57
CA LEU A 433 -23.27 21.56 -10.90
C LEU A 433 -23.63 21.54 -12.38
N GLN A 434 -24.91 21.61 -12.69
CA GLN A 434 -25.39 21.60 -14.07
C GLN A 434 -26.54 22.56 -14.28
N ASN A 435 -26.77 22.97 -15.53
CA ASN A 435 -27.98 23.68 -15.90
C ASN A 435 -29.19 22.73 -15.79
N ALA A 436 -30.27 23.17 -15.14
CA ALA A 436 -31.45 22.32 -14.92
C ALA A 436 -32.23 22.00 -16.21
N GLU A 437 -32.15 22.86 -17.23
CA GLU A 437 -32.86 22.71 -18.51
C GLU A 437 -32.00 22.02 -19.57
N THR A 438 -30.74 22.45 -19.73
CA THR A 438 -29.85 21.93 -20.78
C THR A 438 -28.98 20.78 -20.32
N HIS A 439 -28.94 20.49 -19.02
CA HIS A 439 -28.03 19.52 -18.39
C HIS A 439 -26.54 19.78 -18.66
N HIS A 440 -26.18 20.97 -19.16
CA HIS A 440 -24.78 21.32 -19.39
C HIS A 440 -24.02 21.40 -18.07
N LEU A 441 -22.84 20.78 -18.04
CA LEU A 441 -21.97 20.81 -16.87
C LEU A 441 -21.40 22.22 -16.67
N LEU A 442 -21.60 22.76 -15.47
CA LEU A 442 -21.00 24.03 -15.02
C LEU A 442 -19.73 23.77 -14.20
N GLY A 443 -19.70 22.69 -13.42
CA GLY A 443 -18.53 22.27 -12.67
C GLY A 443 -18.80 21.02 -11.84
N ALA A 444 -17.75 20.36 -11.36
CA ALA A 444 -17.87 19.24 -10.45
C ALA A 444 -16.62 19.11 -9.56
N TRP A 445 -16.82 18.77 -8.29
CA TRP A 445 -15.78 18.75 -7.28
C TRP A 445 -15.95 17.57 -6.33
N LYS A 446 -14.83 17.04 -5.86
CA LYS A 446 -14.79 15.97 -4.85
C LYS A 446 -14.66 16.57 -3.46
N ILE A 447 -15.56 16.19 -2.55
CA ILE A 447 -15.51 16.50 -1.13
C ILE A 447 -14.87 15.33 -0.40
N ASP A 448 -13.62 15.53 0.02
CA ASP A 448 -12.86 14.54 0.78
C ASP A 448 -13.13 14.59 2.29
N ASP A 449 -13.67 15.70 2.79
CA ASP A 449 -13.97 15.85 4.22
C ASP A 449 -15.14 14.96 4.64
N LEU A 450 -14.86 14.10 5.63
CA LEU A 450 -15.79 13.14 6.22
C LEU A 450 -16.59 13.72 7.41
N SER A 451 -16.38 14.98 7.76
CA SER A 451 -17.09 15.64 8.86
C SER A 451 -18.60 15.65 8.64
N GLN A 452 -19.39 15.65 9.72
CA GLN A 452 -20.85 15.70 9.63
C GLN A 452 -21.34 16.89 8.79
N ASN A 453 -20.80 18.07 9.05
CA ASN A 453 -21.12 19.30 8.33
C ASN A 453 -19.87 19.73 7.55
N VAL A 454 -20.00 19.91 6.25
CA VAL A 454 -18.96 20.44 5.38
C VAL A 454 -19.48 21.69 4.72
N THR A 455 -18.80 22.81 4.96
CA THR A 455 -19.01 24.07 4.24
C THR A 455 -17.93 24.21 3.19
N ASP A 456 -18.31 24.35 1.92
CA ASP A 456 -17.37 24.46 0.82
C ASP A 456 -17.72 25.66 -0.08
N ALA A 457 -16.73 26.13 -0.83
CA ALA A 457 -16.81 27.27 -1.74
C ALA A 457 -16.25 26.86 -3.11
N LEU A 458 -17.14 26.68 -4.08
CA LEU A 458 -16.82 26.07 -5.38
C LEU A 458 -16.97 27.10 -6.50
N GLY A 459 -15.86 27.47 -7.13
CA GLY A 459 -15.83 28.51 -8.16
C GLY A 459 -16.05 27.98 -9.58
N PHE A 460 -16.93 28.62 -10.35
CA PHE A 460 -17.21 28.30 -11.75
C PHE A 460 -17.51 29.56 -12.58
N TRP A 461 -17.46 29.44 -13.90
CA TRP A 461 -17.75 30.55 -14.80
C TRP A 461 -19.26 30.70 -15.06
N ALA A 462 -19.79 31.90 -14.91
CA ALA A 462 -21.16 32.22 -15.30
C ALA A 462 -21.36 31.99 -16.81
N PRO A 463 -22.49 31.38 -17.24
CA PRO A 463 -22.81 31.21 -18.65
C PRO A 463 -22.84 32.56 -19.39
N PRO A 464 -22.50 32.60 -20.69
CA PRO A 464 -22.49 33.82 -21.49
C PRO A 464 -23.91 34.24 -21.94
N ILE A 465 -24.93 33.92 -21.14
CA ILE A 465 -26.34 34.20 -21.41
C ILE A 465 -26.91 35.02 -20.25
N THR A 466 -27.70 36.03 -20.58
CA THR A 466 -28.39 36.87 -19.60
C THR A 466 -29.77 36.30 -19.31
N GLY A 467 -30.23 36.46 -18.07
CA GLY A 467 -31.54 36.03 -17.63
C GLY A 467 -31.49 35.17 -16.37
N ASP A 468 -32.65 34.64 -16.02
CA ASP A 468 -32.80 33.74 -14.89
C ASP A 468 -32.43 32.31 -15.34
N ILE A 469 -31.36 31.76 -14.79
CA ILE A 469 -30.84 30.43 -15.10
C ILE A 469 -31.08 29.54 -13.88
N LEU A 470 -31.71 28.39 -14.09
CA LEU A 470 -31.87 27.38 -13.05
C LEU A 470 -30.64 26.46 -13.04
N ILE A 471 -30.01 26.37 -11.88
CA ILE A 471 -28.85 25.53 -11.63
C ILE A 471 -29.27 24.38 -10.72
N ASP A 472 -28.98 23.16 -11.14
CA ASP A 472 -29.20 21.94 -10.39
C ASP A 472 -27.87 21.54 -9.70
N VAL A 473 -27.89 21.54 -8.37
CA VAL A 473 -26.76 21.16 -7.52
C VAL A 473 -27.03 19.74 -7.01
N ARG A 474 -26.23 18.78 -7.46
CA ARG A 474 -26.33 17.38 -7.03
C ARG A 474 -25.13 16.98 -6.20
N VAL A 475 -25.36 16.29 -5.10
CA VAL A 475 -24.31 15.62 -4.32
C VAL A 475 -24.54 14.13 -4.36
N LEU A 476 -23.53 13.38 -4.79
CA LEU A 476 -23.56 11.92 -4.89
C LEU A 476 -22.51 11.29 -3.98
N SER A 477 -22.90 10.30 -3.17
CA SER A 477 -21.94 9.43 -2.46
C SER A 477 -21.19 8.53 -3.44
N THR A 478 -19.90 8.31 -3.19
CA THR A 478 -19.09 7.34 -3.97
C THR A 478 -19.28 5.90 -3.51
N VAL A 479 -19.88 5.69 -2.33
CA VAL A 479 -19.92 4.39 -1.67
C VAL A 479 -21.32 3.82 -1.58
N TYR A 480 -22.32 4.65 -1.31
CA TYR A 480 -23.66 4.17 -0.97
C TYR A 480 -24.64 4.43 -2.11
N ILE A 481 -25.37 3.37 -2.50
CA ILE A 481 -26.45 3.51 -3.47
C ILE A 481 -27.61 4.26 -2.82
N ASP A 482 -28.38 4.98 -3.64
CA ASP A 482 -29.54 5.78 -3.21
C ASP A 482 -29.20 6.86 -2.17
N THR A 483 -27.94 7.30 -2.13
CA THR A 483 -27.46 8.35 -1.23
C THR A 483 -27.03 9.56 -2.07
N GLU A 484 -28.03 10.32 -2.52
CA GLU A 484 -27.85 11.58 -3.24
C GLU A 484 -28.68 12.70 -2.60
N ALA A 485 -28.18 13.93 -2.68
CA ALA A 485 -28.91 15.14 -2.34
C ALA A 485 -28.99 16.02 -3.59
N HIS A 486 -30.11 16.70 -3.80
CA HIS A 486 -30.27 17.62 -4.91
C HIS A 486 -31.02 18.87 -4.46
N GLU A 487 -30.59 20.02 -4.93
CA GLU A 487 -31.25 21.30 -4.72
C GLU A 487 -31.14 22.15 -5.98
N THR A 488 -32.23 22.86 -6.32
CA THR A 488 -32.24 23.75 -7.48
C THR A 488 -32.12 25.19 -7.01
N LEU A 489 -31.17 25.92 -7.58
CA LEU A 489 -30.92 27.32 -7.26
C LEU A 489 -31.13 28.20 -8.50
N LYS A 490 -31.69 29.39 -8.28
CA LYS A 490 -31.90 30.38 -9.33
C LYS A 490 -30.72 31.35 -9.37
N MET A 491 -30.03 31.41 -10.50
CA MET A 491 -28.98 32.38 -10.78
C MET A 491 -29.52 33.44 -11.74
N ARG A 492 -29.55 34.70 -11.30
CA ARG A 492 -29.93 35.82 -12.16
C ARG A 492 -28.66 36.43 -12.77
N VAL A 493 -28.49 36.29 -14.08
CA VAL A 493 -27.38 36.90 -14.82
C VAL A 493 -27.86 38.19 -15.48
N VAL A 494 -27.33 39.33 -15.03
CA VAL A 494 -27.77 40.67 -15.46
C VAL A 494 -26.95 41.12 -16.68
N SER A 495 -27.58 41.83 -17.62
CA SER A 495 -26.84 42.46 -18.71
C SER A 495 -26.12 43.71 -18.20
N PRO A 496 -24.83 43.94 -18.54
CA PRO A 496 -24.11 45.16 -18.17
C PRO A 496 -24.84 46.44 -18.61
N ASN A 497 -25.58 46.38 -19.73
CA ASN A 497 -26.33 47.51 -20.27
C ASN A 497 -27.67 47.76 -19.57
N ALA A 498 -28.20 46.79 -18.82
CA ALA A 498 -29.47 46.93 -18.10
C ALA A 498 -29.29 47.80 -16.85
N VAL A 499 -28.18 47.61 -16.13
CA VAL A 499 -27.83 48.40 -14.92
C VAL A 499 -27.62 49.87 -15.25
N LEU A 500 -26.95 50.17 -16.39
CA LEU A 500 -26.78 51.55 -16.85
C LEU A 500 -28.11 52.28 -17.09
N ARG A 501 -29.18 51.56 -17.45
CA ARG A 501 -30.50 52.18 -17.67
C ARG A 501 -31.22 52.50 -16.37
N GLU A 502 -31.14 51.61 -15.36
CA GLU A 502 -31.72 51.87 -14.03
C GLU A 502 -31.04 53.06 -13.35
N VAL A 503 -29.70 53.16 -13.43
CA VAL A 503 -28.96 54.29 -12.88
C VAL A 503 -29.33 55.61 -13.57
N THR A 504 -29.57 55.60 -14.90
CA THR A 504 -29.98 56.83 -15.60
C THR A 504 -31.45 57.20 -15.43
N SER A 505 -32.32 56.26 -15.03
CA SER A 505 -33.75 56.55 -14.81
C SER A 505 -34.06 57.08 -13.42
N ASP A 506 -33.15 56.90 -12.46
CA ASP A 506 -33.27 57.49 -11.12
C ASP A 506 -32.74 58.95 -11.05
N ASP A 507 -32.13 59.44 -12.13
CA ASP A 507 -31.61 60.81 -12.29
C ASP A 507 -32.54 61.74 -13.14
N GLU A 508 -33.75 61.29 -13.50
CA GLU A 508 -34.85 62.13 -14.06
C GLU A 508 -35.99 62.30 -13.05
#